data_AF-A0A351WT31-F1
#
_entry.id   AF-A0A351WT31-F1
#
_cell.length_a   1.000
_cell.length_b   1.000
_cell.length_c   1.000
_cell.angle_alpha   90.00
_cell.angle_beta   90.00
_cell.angle_gamma   90.00
#
_symmetry.space_group_name_H-M   'P 1'
#
loop_
_entity.id
_entity.type
_entity.pdbx_description
1 polymer ?
#
loop_
_entity_poly.entity_id
_entity_poly.type
_entity_poly.pdbx_seq_one_letter_code
_entity_poly.pdbx_strand_id
1 'polypeptide(L)'
;VHGRNILPELEGLVDSLSVSLNAANAQDYHGLCNTPFGAAGFQGVCDFLREAPRHVPQVTASAVTVPGLDVQKVRELAQSLGVEFREREYAEVG
;
A
#
# COMPACT_ATOMS: atom_id res chain seq x y z
N VAL A 1 0.25 8.97 -11.63
CA VAL A 1 -0.08 7.56 -11.94
C VAL A 1 -1.04 7.56 -13.13
N HIS A 2 -1.02 6.54 -13.99
CA HIS A 2 -1.56 6.51 -15.37
C HIS A 2 -3.07 6.82 -15.56
N GLY A 3 -3.78 7.30 -14.54
CA GLY A 3 -5.16 7.80 -14.64
C GLY A 3 -6.22 6.73 -14.90
N ARG A 4 -5.85 5.45 -14.90
CA ARG A 4 -6.70 4.31 -15.22
C ARG A 4 -6.37 3.10 -14.33
N ASN A 5 -7.34 2.21 -14.14
CA ASN A 5 -7.14 0.95 -13.44
C ASN A 5 -6.33 -0.03 -14.31
N ILE A 6 -5.14 -0.42 -13.84
CA ILE A 6 -4.25 -1.36 -14.53
C ILE A 6 -4.41 -2.81 -14.07
N LEU A 7 -5.16 -3.08 -13.00
CA LEU A 7 -5.25 -4.42 -12.41
C LEU A 7 -5.74 -5.49 -13.40
N PRO A 8 -6.75 -5.23 -14.27
CA PRO A 8 -7.15 -6.20 -15.28
C PRO A 8 -6.07 -6.50 -16.32
N GLU A 9 -5.16 -5.55 -16.57
CA GLU A 9 -4.04 -5.75 -17.49
C GLU A 9 -2.91 -6.57 -16.87
N LEU A 10 -2.89 -6.71 -15.55
CA LEU A 10 -1.90 -7.51 -14.81
C LEU A 10 -2.36 -8.95 -14.58
N GLU A 11 -3.66 -9.23 -14.73
CA GLU A 11 -4.24 -10.56 -14.56
C GLU A 11 -3.56 -11.57 -15.50
N GLY A 12 -3.05 -12.66 -14.92
CA GLY A 12 -2.31 -13.71 -15.66
C GLY A 12 -0.91 -13.33 -16.13
N LEU A 13 -0.43 -12.10 -15.88
CA LEU A 13 0.94 -11.66 -16.19
C LEU A 13 1.87 -11.66 -14.98
N VAL A 14 1.31 -11.46 -13.78
CA VAL A 14 2.07 -11.46 -12.53
C VAL A 14 1.41 -12.35 -11.49
N ASP A 15 2.24 -13.04 -10.71
CA ASP A 15 1.77 -13.90 -9.62
C ASP A 15 1.62 -13.15 -8.29
N SER A 16 2.32 -12.01 -8.15
CA SER A 16 2.40 -11.26 -6.90
C SER A 16 2.52 -9.74 -7.09
N LEU A 17 1.87 -8.99 -6.20
CA LEU A 17 1.97 -7.53 -6.06
C LEU A 17 2.36 -7.15 -4.63
N SER A 18 3.37 -6.27 -4.52
CA SER A 18 3.76 -5.65 -3.25
C SER A 18 3.60 -4.14 -3.33
N VAL A 19 2.72 -3.58 -2.49
CA VAL A 19 2.37 -2.15 -2.51
C VAL A 19 2.79 -1.49 -1.20
N SER A 20 3.48 -0.36 -1.28
CA SER A 20 3.88 0.41 -0.10
C SER A 20 2.70 1.24 0.43
N LEU A 21 2.07 0.77 1.51
CA LEU A 21 0.99 1.46 2.20
C LEU A 21 1.53 2.53 3.16
N ASN A 22 2.59 2.21 3.92
CA ASN A 22 3.38 3.09 4.80
C ASN A 22 2.64 3.94 5.85
N ALA A 23 1.32 4.01 5.86
CA ALA A 23 0.53 4.84 6.75
C ALA A 23 -0.89 4.27 6.94
N ALA A 24 -1.51 4.60 8.07
CA ALA A 24 -2.88 4.17 8.39
C ALA A 24 -3.94 5.23 8.05
N ASN A 25 -3.52 6.44 7.66
CA ASN A 25 -4.41 7.54 7.29
C ASN A 25 -3.75 8.48 6.28
N ALA A 26 -4.54 9.36 5.67
CA ALA A 26 -4.10 10.26 4.62
C ALA A 26 -3.08 11.31 5.10
N GLN A 27 -3.13 11.75 6.35
CA GLN A 27 -2.21 12.75 6.90
C GLN A 27 -0.80 12.18 6.99
N ASP A 28 -0.67 11.02 7.64
CA ASP A 28 0.60 10.31 7.79
C ASP A 28 1.13 9.88 6.41
N TYR A 29 0.24 9.42 5.52
CA TYR A 29 0.61 9.04 4.16
C TYR A 29 1.19 10.23 3.39
N HIS A 30 0.58 11.40 3.50
CA HIS A 30 1.08 12.60 2.84
C HIS A 30 2.46 13.01 3.36
N GLY A 31 2.67 12.96 4.67
CA GLY A 31 3.96 13.26 5.30
C GLY A 31 5.07 12.27 4.92
N LEU A 32 4.75 10.98 4.82
CA LEU A 32 5.75 9.93 4.55
C LEU A 32 6.02 9.70 3.06
N CYS A 33 4.98 9.76 2.21
CA CYS A 33 5.07 9.41 0.80
C CYS A 33 5.20 10.64 -0.13
N ASN A 34 5.05 11.86 0.41
CA ASN A 34 5.13 13.13 -0.33
C ASN A 34 4.45 13.10 -1.72
N THR A 35 3.23 12.56 -1.74
CA THR A 35 2.49 12.32 -2.98
C THR A 35 1.96 13.64 -3.59
N PRO A 36 2.07 13.85 -4.92
CA PRO A 36 1.50 15.03 -5.58
C PRO A 36 -0.03 15.01 -5.63
N PHE A 37 -0.66 13.92 -5.20
CA PHE A 37 -2.12 13.73 -5.23
C PHE A 37 -2.80 14.11 -3.90
N GLY A 38 -2.06 14.63 -2.93
CA GLY A 38 -2.58 14.97 -1.60
C GLY A 38 -3.32 13.80 -0.95
N ALA A 39 -4.45 14.09 -0.29
CA ALA A 39 -5.29 13.08 0.35
C ALA A 39 -5.85 12.02 -0.62
N ALA A 40 -6.07 12.39 -1.89
CA ALA A 40 -6.55 11.45 -2.92
C ALA A 40 -5.52 10.35 -3.23
N GLY A 41 -4.22 10.60 -2.98
CA GLY A 41 -3.18 9.58 -3.15
C GLY A 41 -3.37 8.40 -2.21
N PHE A 42 -3.70 8.65 -0.94
CA PHE A 42 -3.95 7.59 0.04
C PHE A 42 -5.19 6.78 -0.33
N GLN A 43 -6.29 7.46 -0.66
CA GLN A 43 -7.52 6.80 -1.10
C GLN A 43 -7.28 5.91 -2.33
N GLY A 44 -6.54 6.42 -3.32
CA GLY A 44 -6.21 5.66 -4.53
C GLY A 44 -5.40 4.39 -4.24
N VAL A 45 -4.48 4.43 -3.27
CA VAL A 45 -3.74 3.23 -2.84
C VAL A 45 -4.65 2.24 -2.12
N CYS A 46 -5.53 2.71 -1.23
CA CYS A 46 -6.50 1.84 -0.55
C CYS A 46 -7.45 1.17 -1.55
N ASP A 47 -7.94 1.91 -2.55
CA ASP A 47 -8.84 1.38 -3.57
C ASP A 47 -8.13 0.37 -4.48
N PHE A 48 -6.89 0.66 -4.86
CA PHE A 48 -6.05 -0.27 -5.61
C PHE A 48 -5.82 -1.58 -4.83
N LEU A 49 -5.44 -1.48 -3.56
CA LEU A 49 -5.23 -2.65 -2.69
C LEU A 49 -6.51 -3.47 -2.50
N ARG A 50 -7.68 -2.83 -2.40
CA ARG A 50 -8.96 -3.52 -2.24
C ARG A 50 -9.39 -4.28 -3.49
N GLU A 51 -9.07 -3.74 -4.68
CA GLU A 51 -9.43 -4.35 -5.95
C GLU A 51 -8.44 -5.44 -6.38
N ALA A 52 -7.15 -5.29 -6.02
CA ALA A 52 -6.06 -6.14 -6.52
C ALA A 52 -6.25 -7.66 -6.32
N PRO A 53 -6.77 -8.17 -5.19
CA PRO A 53 -6.99 -9.60 -4.99
C PRO A 53 -7.96 -10.25 -5.98
N ARG A 54 -8.74 -9.46 -6.72
CA ARG A 54 -9.62 -9.97 -7.79
C ARG A 54 -8.86 -10.33 -9.07
N HIS A 55 -7.64 -9.81 -9.24
CA HIS A 55 -6.86 -9.90 -10.48
C HIS A 55 -5.51 -10.59 -10.28
N VAL A 56 -4.90 -10.45 -9.10
CA VAL A 56 -3.57 -11.03 -8.79
C VAL A 56 -3.66 -11.98 -7.60
N PRO A 57 -3.09 -13.21 -7.68
CA PRO A 57 -3.21 -14.21 -6.62
C PRO A 57 -2.63 -13.80 -5.27
N GLN A 58 -1.48 -13.12 -5.27
CA GLN A 58 -0.80 -12.69 -4.05
C GLN A 58 -0.69 -11.17 -4.01
N VAL A 59 -1.33 -10.53 -3.03
CA VAL A 59 -1.25 -9.09 -2.84
C VAL A 59 -0.83 -8.79 -1.41
N THR A 60 0.28 -8.08 -1.27
CA THR A 60 0.85 -7.70 0.03
C THR A 60 0.96 -6.18 0.12
N ALA A 61 0.33 -5.60 1.14
CA ALA A 61 0.63 -4.25 1.58
C ALA A 61 1.86 -4.26 2.49
N SER A 62 2.74 -3.26 2.36
CA SER A 62 3.93 -3.14 3.19
C SER A 62 4.11 -1.76 3.79
N ALA A 63 4.77 -1.71 4.95
CA ALA A 63 5.13 -0.47 5.63
C ALA A 63 6.58 -0.54 6.11
N VAL A 64 7.30 0.59 6.06
CA VAL A 64 8.63 0.71 6.68
C VAL A 64 8.49 1.19 8.12
N THR A 65 9.22 0.58 9.05
CA THR A 65 9.18 0.90 10.49
C THR A 65 9.92 2.20 10.82
N VAL A 66 9.30 3.35 10.52
CA VAL A 66 9.86 4.66 10.90
C VAL A 66 9.45 5.05 12.32
N PRO A 67 10.30 5.79 13.07
CA PRO A 67 9.94 6.30 14.40
C PRO A 67 8.63 7.10 14.36
N GLY A 68 7.71 6.78 15.27
CA GLY A 68 6.40 7.44 15.38
C GLY A 68 5.29 6.85 14.48
N LEU A 69 5.60 5.91 13.58
CA LEU A 69 4.58 5.18 12.84
C LEU A 69 3.98 4.06 13.70
N ASP A 70 2.67 4.06 13.82
CA ASP A 70 1.92 2.95 14.42
C ASP A 70 1.72 1.83 13.39
N VAL A 71 2.71 0.94 13.29
CA VAL A 71 2.73 -0.17 12.32
C VAL A 71 1.56 -1.12 12.52
N GLN A 72 1.03 -1.26 13.74
CA GLN A 72 -0.14 -2.10 14.01
C GLN A 72 -1.39 -1.53 13.32
N LYS A 73 -1.62 -0.21 13.38
CA LYS A 73 -2.73 0.40 12.63
C LYS A 73 -2.58 0.22 11.12
N VAL A 74 -1.36 0.25 10.59
CA VAL A 74 -1.14 0.00 9.16
C VAL A 74 -1.46 -1.45 8.79
N ARG A 75 -1.12 -2.40 9.68
CA ARG A 75 -1.48 -3.81 9.55
C ARG A 75 -2.99 -4.02 9.59
N GLU A 76 -3.69 -3.42 10.54
CA GLU A 76 -5.15 -3.48 10.65
C GLU A 76 -5.83 -2.92 9.40
N LEU A 77 -5.32 -1.79 8.87
CA LEU A 77 -5.81 -1.23 7.62
C LEU A 77 -5.60 -2.21 6.46
N ALA A 78 -4.40 -2.76 6.27
CA ALA A 78 -4.13 -3.74 5.22
C ALA A 78 -5.07 -4.95 5.29
N GLN A 79 -5.30 -5.49 6.50
CA GLN A 79 -6.24 -6.59 6.72
C GLN A 79 -7.68 -6.20 6.37
N SER A 80 -8.12 -4.98 6.73
CA SER A 80 -9.45 -4.47 6.37
C SER A 80 -9.64 -4.28 4.85
N LEU A 81 -8.54 -4.12 4.10
CA LEU A 81 -8.54 -4.04 2.65
C LEU A 81 -8.53 -5.42 1.98
N GLY A 82 -8.39 -6.50 2.75
CA GLY A 82 -8.39 -7.88 2.25
C GLY A 82 -7.04 -8.34 1.67
N VAL A 83 -5.93 -7.70 2.07
CA VAL A 83 -4.59 -8.03 1.59
C VAL A 83 -3.67 -8.46 2.73
N GLU A 84 -2.61 -9.20 2.39
CA GLU A 84 -1.58 -9.56 3.35
C GLU A 84 -0.80 -8.32 3.80
N PHE A 85 -0.19 -8.38 4.98
CA PHE A 85 0.66 -7.31 5.49
C PHE A 85 2.08 -7.80 5.76
N ARG A 86 3.05 -7.04 5.26
CA ARG A 86 4.47 -7.25 5.53
C ARG A 86 5.12 -5.98 6.08
N GLU A 87 5.68 -6.11 7.27
CA GLU A 87 6.56 -5.10 7.86
C GLU A 87 7.94 -5.13 7.20
N ARG A 88 8.52 -3.95 6.98
CA ARG A 88 9.89 -3.77 6.47
C ARG A 88 10.68 -3.01 7.52
N GLU A 89 11.74 -3.61 8.01
CA GLU A 89 12.63 -2.94 8.94
C GLU A 89 13.28 -1.73 8.27
N TYR A 90 13.28 -0.60 8.98
CA TYR A 90 14.05 0.57 8.58
C TYR A 90 15.55 0.24 8.74
N ALA A 91 16.19 -0.11 7.63
CA ALA A 91 17.64 -0.29 7.58
C ALA A 91 18.29 1.05 7.26
N GLU A 92 19.04 1.62 8.22
CA GLU A 92 20.05 2.63 7.89
C GLU A 92 21.17 1.95 7.12
N VAL A 93 21.10 2.01 5.79
CA VAL A 93 22.28 1.79 4.95
C VAL A 93 23.04 3.11 4.91
N GLY A 94 24.09 3.18 5.74
CA GLY A 94 25.05 4.30 5.78
C GLY A 94 25.92 4.39 4.53
#